data_AF-A0A176Q7A0-F1
#
_entry.id   AF-A0A176Q7A0-F1
#
_cell.length_a   1.000
_cell.length_b   1.000
_cell.length_c   1.000
_cell.angle_alpha   90.00
_cell.angle_beta   90.00
_cell.angle_gamma   90.00
#
_symmetry.space_group_name_H-M   'P 1'
#
loop_
_entity.id
_entity.type
_entity.pdbx_description
1 polymer ?
#
loop_
_entity_poly.entity_id
_entity_poly.type
_entity_poly.pdbx_seq_one_letter_code
_entity_poly.pdbx_strand_id
1 'polypeptide(L)'
;MALSKFLDPKNDLSFKKIFGSEKNKNILIHFLNDILDFSTSDQIMEIEFLSTIMDPEIASDKQSIVDVLCKDSIGNRFVIEMVRPESLRSYCLKGEEFIQKETERILKLIKP
;
A
#
# COMPACT_ATOMS: atom_id res chain seq x y z
N MET A 1 -30.83 5.13 -4.00
CA MET A 1 -29.73 5.43 -4.96
C MET A 1 -29.78 4.37 -6.05
N ALA A 2 -29.80 4.76 -7.32
CA ALA A 2 -29.72 3.79 -8.41
C ALA A 2 -28.40 3.01 -8.30
N LEU A 3 -28.46 1.68 -8.36
CA LEU A 3 -27.25 0.86 -8.52
C LEU A 3 -26.55 1.31 -9.81
N SER A 4 -25.37 1.90 -9.69
CA SER A 4 -24.55 2.20 -10.86
C SER A 4 -24.21 0.89 -11.55
N LYS A 5 -24.32 0.87 -12.88
CA LYS A 5 -23.98 -0.31 -13.71
C LYS A 5 -22.51 -0.72 -13.57
N PHE A 6 -21.65 0.21 -13.17
CA PHE A 6 -20.21 0.02 -13.02
C PHE A 6 -19.78 0.07 -11.56
N LEU A 7 -18.75 -0.73 -11.27
CA LEU A 7 -18.06 -0.72 -9.99
C LEU A 7 -17.05 0.43 -9.96
N ASP A 8 -16.94 1.11 -8.82
CA ASP A 8 -15.91 2.12 -8.59
C ASP A 8 -14.53 1.46 -8.43
N PRO A 9 -13.55 1.70 -9.32
CA PRO A 9 -12.22 1.11 -9.18
C PRO A 9 -11.49 1.60 -7.92
N LYS A 10 -11.94 2.68 -7.28
CA LYS A 10 -11.38 3.17 -6.02
C LYS A 10 -11.87 2.39 -4.80
N ASN A 11 -12.77 1.43 -4.96
CA ASN A 11 -13.17 0.55 -3.88
C ASN A 11 -12.28 -0.70 -3.79
N ASP A 12 -12.18 -1.27 -2.59
CA ASP A 12 -11.33 -2.43 -2.26
C ASP A 12 -11.57 -3.63 -3.16
N LEU A 13 -12.82 -4.04 -3.27
CA LEU A 13 -13.19 -5.24 -4.00
C LEU A 13 -12.88 -5.11 -5.50
N SER A 14 -13.08 -3.93 -6.07
CA SER A 14 -12.93 -3.70 -7.52
C SER A 14 -11.48 -3.51 -7.87
N PHE A 15 -10.73 -2.76 -7.06
CA PHE A 15 -9.29 -2.62 -7.24
C PHE A 15 -8.60 -3.97 -7.14
N LYS A 16 -8.89 -4.78 -6.11
CA LYS A 16 -8.34 -6.14 -5.96
C LYS A 16 -8.74 -7.07 -7.10
N LYS A 17 -9.95 -6.93 -7.65
CA LYS A 17 -10.35 -7.71 -8.84
C LYS A 17 -9.56 -7.33 -10.09
N ILE A 18 -9.25 -6.04 -10.28
CA ILE A 18 -8.52 -5.56 -11.45
C ILE A 18 -7.01 -5.85 -11.29
N PHE A 19 -6.44 -5.55 -10.14
CA PHE A 19 -4.99 -5.53 -9.93
C PHE A 19 -4.49 -6.56 -8.92
N GLY A 20 -5.31 -7.05 -8.00
CA GLY A 20 -4.91 -7.90 -6.88
C GLY A 20 -4.70 -9.39 -7.20
N SER A 21 -4.45 -9.73 -8.47
CA SER A 21 -4.09 -11.10 -8.86
C SER A 21 -2.65 -11.14 -9.38
N GLU A 22 -1.95 -12.24 -9.13
CA GLU A 22 -0.59 -12.46 -9.62
C GLU A 22 -0.48 -12.28 -11.15
N LYS A 23 -1.51 -12.71 -11.90
CA LYS A 23 -1.58 -12.56 -13.35
C LYS A 23 -1.61 -11.10 -13.81
N ASN A 24 -2.09 -10.20 -12.96
CA ASN A 24 -2.30 -8.79 -13.28
C ASN A 24 -1.21 -7.88 -12.70
N LYS A 25 -0.14 -8.44 -12.10
CA LYS A 25 0.97 -7.67 -11.54
C LYS A 25 1.60 -6.71 -12.55
N ASN A 26 1.84 -7.17 -13.78
CA ASN A 26 2.42 -6.31 -14.82
C ASN A 26 1.51 -5.10 -15.15
N ILE A 27 0.19 -5.30 -15.14
CA ILE A 27 -0.77 -4.21 -15.37
C ILE A 27 -0.69 -3.20 -14.23
N LEU A 28 -0.59 -3.68 -12.98
CA LEU A 28 -0.43 -2.81 -11.81
C LEU A 28 0.90 -2.05 -11.85
N ILE A 29 2.00 -2.69 -12.23
CA ILE A 29 3.32 -2.05 -12.37
C ILE A 29 3.26 -0.91 -13.39
N HIS A 30 2.74 -1.17 -14.59
CA HIS A 30 2.60 -0.13 -15.61
C HIS A 30 1.70 1.02 -15.13
N PHE A 31 0.54 0.70 -14.57
CA PHE A 31 -0.37 1.70 -14.03
C PHE A 31 0.31 2.58 -12.97
N LEU A 32 1.02 2.00 -12.01
CA LEU A 32 1.71 2.77 -10.96
C LEU A 32 2.84 3.62 -11.51
N ASN A 33 3.65 3.09 -12.43
CA ASN A 33 4.71 3.87 -13.08
C ASN A 33 4.14 5.04 -13.89
N ASP A 34 2.98 4.86 -14.55
CA ASP A 34 2.33 5.91 -15.34
C ASP A 34 1.71 7.02 -14.46
N ILE A 35 1.09 6.68 -13.32
CA ILE A 35 0.43 7.68 -12.46
C ILE A 35 1.38 8.42 -11.53
N LEU A 36 2.49 7.79 -11.12
CA LEU A 36 3.45 8.35 -10.16
C LEU A 36 4.56 9.17 -10.85
N ASP A 37 4.61 9.15 -12.18
CA ASP A 37 5.57 9.88 -13.01
C ASP A 37 7.02 9.68 -12.52
N PHE A 38 7.35 8.42 -12.22
CA PHE A 38 8.68 8.07 -11.71
C PHE A 38 9.76 8.33 -12.75
N SER A 39 10.89 8.85 -12.30
CA SER A 39 12.07 8.97 -13.14
C SER A 39 12.56 7.58 -13.56
N THR A 40 13.35 7.49 -14.63
CA THR A 40 13.76 6.19 -15.19
C THR A 40 14.50 5.30 -14.18
N SER A 41 15.17 5.88 -13.17
CA SER A 41 15.82 5.13 -12.09
C SER A 41 14.84 4.56 -11.07
N ASP A 42 13.67 5.17 -10.91
CA ASP A 42 12.73 4.91 -9.82
C ASP A 42 11.55 4.03 -10.28
N GLN A 43 11.59 3.56 -11.53
CA GLN A 43 10.55 2.69 -12.07
C GLN A 43 10.43 1.39 -11.28
N ILE A 44 9.19 1.05 -10.94
CA ILE A 44 8.86 -0.20 -10.27
C ILE A 44 9.14 -1.35 -11.24
N MET A 45 9.94 -2.32 -10.78
CA MET A 45 10.29 -3.54 -11.52
C MET A 45 9.55 -4.76 -10.97
N GLU A 46 9.33 -4.80 -9.66
CA GLU A 46 8.71 -5.93 -8.98
C GLU A 46 7.66 -5.43 -7.96
N ILE A 47 6.58 -6.20 -7.82
CA ILE A 47 5.53 -5.97 -6.82
C ILE A 47 5.21 -7.27 -6.07
N GLU A 48 5.08 -7.15 -4.76
CA GLU A 48 4.54 -8.16 -3.87
C GLU A 48 3.28 -7.64 -3.17
N PHE A 49 2.20 -8.41 -3.18
CA PHE A 49 1.00 -8.09 -2.41
C PHE A 49 1.27 -8.41 -0.95
N LEU A 50 1.19 -7.39 -0.09
CA LEU A 50 1.35 -7.61 1.34
C LEU A 50 0.06 -8.20 1.90
N SER A 51 0.18 -9.27 2.69
CA SER A 51 -0.95 -9.78 3.44
C SER A 51 -1.29 -8.76 4.53
N THR A 52 -2.56 -8.35 4.60
CA THR A 52 -3.10 -7.61 5.75
C THR A 52 -3.19 -8.54 6.96
N ILE A 53 -2.05 -8.95 7.50
CA ILE A 53 -1.97 -9.51 8.85
C ILE A 53 -1.70 -8.31 9.74
N MET A 54 -2.76 -7.73 10.29
CA MET A 54 -2.60 -6.79 11.39
C MET A 54 -3.06 -7.45 12.67
N ASP A 55 -2.28 -7.19 13.70
CA ASP A 55 -2.68 -7.29 15.08
C ASP A 55 -4.12 -6.76 15.26
N PRO A 56 -5.05 -7.51 15.89
CA PRO A 56 -6.44 -7.11 16.06
C PRO A 56 -6.62 -5.70 16.65
N GLU A 57 -5.67 -5.22 17.47
CA GLU A 57 -5.68 -3.87 18.03
C GLU A 57 -5.47 -2.77 16.97
N ILE A 58 -4.79 -3.08 15.87
CA ILE A 58 -4.49 -2.16 14.75
C ILE A 58 -5.47 -2.39 13.58
N ALA A 59 -6.05 -3.60 13.49
CA ALA A 59 -6.89 -4.05 12.38
C ALA A 59 -8.22 -3.29 12.24
N SER A 60 -8.78 -2.77 13.33
CA SER A 60 -10.02 -1.98 13.27
C SER A 60 -9.85 -0.65 12.53
N ASP A 61 -8.62 -0.24 12.26
CA ASP A 61 -8.26 1.15 12.02
C ASP A 61 -7.57 1.40 10.68
N LYS A 62 -7.26 0.34 9.91
CA LYS A 62 -6.62 0.47 8.60
C LYS A 62 -7.67 0.71 7.53
N GLN A 63 -7.50 1.83 6.83
CA GLN A 63 -8.38 2.28 5.75
C GLN A 63 -7.71 2.20 4.38
N SER A 64 -6.61 1.46 4.26
CA SER A 64 -5.93 1.27 2.98
C SER A 64 -6.60 0.15 2.17
N ILE A 65 -6.68 0.39 0.87
CA ILE A 65 -7.45 -0.41 -0.10
C ILE A 65 -6.57 -1.48 -0.72
N VAL A 66 -5.27 -1.19 -0.91
CA VAL A 66 -4.26 -2.17 -1.34
C VAL A 66 -2.93 -1.74 -0.76
N ASP A 67 -2.20 -2.71 -0.22
CA ASP A 67 -0.82 -2.56 0.24
C ASP A 67 0.09 -3.40 -0.66
N VAL A 68 0.98 -2.73 -1.40
CA VAL A 68 1.97 -3.39 -2.26
C VAL A 68 3.37 -2.98 -1.86
N LEU A 69 4.24 -3.98 -1.73
CA LEU A 69 5.68 -3.77 -1.62
C LEU A 69 6.26 -3.71 -3.04
N CYS A 70 6.85 -2.58 -3.36
CA CYS A 70 7.48 -2.31 -4.64
C CYS A 70 9.00 -2.38 -4.49
N LYS A 71 9.67 -2.75 -5.59
CA LYS A 71 11.11 -2.70 -5.72
C LYS A 71 11.49 -2.06 -7.06
N ASP A 72 12.38 -1.09 -7.02
CA ASP A 72 12.85 -0.39 -8.22
C ASP A 72 14.04 -1.09 -8.90
N SER A 73 14.55 -0.45 -9.96
CA SER A 73 15.68 -0.93 -10.76
C SER A 73 17.02 -1.00 -10.01
N ILE A 74 17.18 -0.23 -8.93
CA ILE A 74 18.42 -0.15 -8.13
C ILE A 74 18.32 -1.05 -6.88
N GLY A 75 17.13 -1.58 -6.60
CA GLY A 75 16.84 -2.47 -5.49
C GLY A 75 16.30 -1.77 -4.25
N ASN A 76 15.96 -0.47 -4.34
CA ASN A 76 15.25 0.22 -3.27
C ASN A 76 13.87 -0.38 -3.12
N ARG A 77 13.38 -0.43 -1.87
CA ARG A 77 12.08 -0.98 -1.54
C ARG A 77 11.21 0.09 -0.90
N PHE A 78 9.96 0.16 -1.33
CA PHE A 78 8.99 1.08 -0.79
C PHE A 78 7.60 0.47 -0.83
N VAL A 79 6.72 0.92 0.06
CA VAL A 79 5.33 0.47 0.11
C VAL A 79 4.46 1.54 -0.53
N ILE A 80 3.56 1.12 -1.42
CA ILE A 80 2.48 1.97 -1.91
C ILE A 80 1.19 1.48 -1.25
N GLU A 81 0.49 2.42 -0.60
CA GLU A 81 -0.85 2.18 -0.08
C GLU A 81 -1.87 3.09 -0.76
N MET A 82 -2.99 2.52 -1.18
CA MET A 82 -4.13 3.31 -1.69
C MET A 82 -5.00 3.76 -0.51
N VAL A 83 -5.10 5.07 -0.27
CA VAL A 83 -5.82 5.64 0.87
C VAL A 83 -6.97 6.52 0.39
N ARG A 84 -8.11 6.48 1.11
CA ARG A 84 -9.21 7.41 0.87
C ARG A 84 -8.85 8.82 1.36
N PRO A 85 -9.14 9.89 0.61
CA PRO A 85 -8.77 11.24 1.01
C PRO A 85 -9.26 11.64 2.41
N GLU A 86 -10.46 11.18 2.79
CA GLU A 86 -11.10 11.49 4.06
C GLU A 86 -10.34 10.91 5.26
N SER A 87 -9.49 9.91 5.04
CA SER A 87 -8.70 9.25 6.08
C SER A 87 -7.21 9.57 6.05
N LEU A 88 -6.73 10.37 5.10
CA LEU A 88 -5.31 10.73 4.97
C LEU A 88 -4.72 11.27 6.28
N ARG A 89 -5.41 12.18 6.96
CA ARG A 89 -4.89 12.79 8.20
C ARG A 89 -4.73 11.78 9.33
N SER A 90 -5.74 10.93 9.56
CA SER A 90 -5.64 9.91 10.61
C SER A 90 -4.64 8.81 10.23
N TYR A 91 -4.56 8.50 8.95
CA TYR A 91 -3.64 7.53 8.39
C TYR A 91 -2.17 7.97 8.56
N CYS A 92 -1.82 9.23 8.22
CA CYS A 92 -0.47 9.75 8.41
C CYS A 92 -0.05 9.73 9.88
N LEU A 93 -0.92 10.17 10.79
CA LEU A 93 -0.66 10.15 12.24
C LEU A 93 -0.42 8.72 12.76
N LYS A 94 -1.19 7.74 12.28
CA LYS A 94 -1.00 6.33 12.62
C LYS A 94 0.29 5.75 12.06
N GLY A 95 0.67 6.15 10.85
CA GLY A 95 1.95 5.75 10.24
C GLY A 95 3.14 6.25 11.06
N GLU A 96 3.11 7.50 11.51
CA GLU A 96 4.12 8.07 12.40
C GLU A 96 4.20 7.31 13.73
N GLU A 97 3.04 7.03 14.35
CA GLU A 97 2.97 6.28 15.61
C GLU A 97 3.52 4.84 15.45
N PHE A 98 3.21 4.17 14.34
CA PHE A 98 3.73 2.84 14.04
C PHE A 98 5.25 2.86 13.89
N ILE A 99 5.80 3.79 13.09
CA ILE A 99 7.25 3.93 12.91
C ILE A 99 7.93 4.21 14.25
N GLN A 100 7.35 5.05 15.09
CA GLN A 100 7.89 5.37 16.41
C GLN A 100 7.89 4.14 17.34
N LYS A 101 6.77 3.42 17.44
CA LYS A 101 6.67 2.18 18.24
C LYS A 101 7.65 1.11 17.77
N GLU A 102 7.78 0.92 16.46
CA GLU A 102 8.67 -0.09 15.90
C GLU A 102 10.15 0.29 16.10
N THR A 103 10.47 1.59 15.96
CA THR A 103 11.80 2.12 16.29
C THR A 103 12.14 1.86 17.76
N GLU A 104 11.22 2.15 18.68
CA GLU A 104 11.40 1.87 20.11
C GLU A 104 11.55 0.37 20.41
N ARG A 105 10.78 -0.49 19.73
CA ARG A 105 10.87 -1.95 19.84
C ARG A 105 12.25 -2.45 19.41
N ILE A 106 12.73 -1.99 18.26
CA ILE A 106 14.05 -2.34 17.73
C ILE A 106 15.15 -1.82 18.65
N LEU A 107 15.06 -0.57 19.13
CA LEU A 107 16.04 -0.02 20.08
C LEU A 107 16.11 -0.81 21.39
N LYS A 108 14.99 -1.38 21.87
CA LYS A 108 14.97 -2.28 23.04
C LYS A 108 15.67 -3.62 22.77
N LEU A 109 15.69 -4.09 21.53
CA LEU A 109 16.36 -5.33 21.12
C LEU A 109 17.87 -5.16 20.87
N ILE A 110 18.31 -3.93 20.60
CA ILE A 110 19.72 -3.60 20.33
C ILE A 110 20.43 -3.08 21.59
N LYS A 111 19.69 -2.62 22.60
CA LYS A 111 20.27 -2.28 23.91
C LYS A 111 20.79 -3.54 24.60
N PRO A 112 22.04 -3.54 25.11
CA PRO A 112 22.64 -4.68 25.80
C PRO A 112 21.89 -5.04 27.09
#